data_AF-A0A7R9L467-F1
#
_entry.id   AF-A0A7R9L467-F1
#
_cell.length_a   1.000
_cell.length_b   1.000
_cell.length_c   1.000
_cell.angle_alpha   90.00
_cell.angle_beta   90.00
_cell.angle_gamma   90.00
#
_symmetry.space_group_name_H-M   'P 1'
#
loop_
_entity.id
_entity.type
_entity.pdbx_description
1 polymer ?
#
loop_
_entity_poly.entity_id
_entity_poly.type
_entity_poly.pdbx_seq_one_letter_code
_entity_poly.pdbx_strand_id
1 'polypeptide(L)'
;ETQIYLLKKEEGGSPRPFLNTQRGLLYCKTWDCVGELVANGKDMMLPGEDSSVSVKMLRPMIIEQGDRFTIRDRSHTIATGVVTKVLPDMTPEERTKFEKGKTRKEKEEMERRLAEIEEAFKEA
;
A
#
# COMPACT_ATOMS: atom_id res chain seq x y z
N GLU A 1 0.48 -3.47 -11.83
CA GLU A 1 0.16 -2.03 -11.71
C GLU A 1 -1.31 -1.89 -11.42
N THR A 2 -1.66 -0.92 -10.59
CA THR A 2 -3.02 -0.68 -10.12
C THR A 2 -3.23 0.82 -9.95
N GLN A 3 -4.43 1.30 -10.21
CA GLN A 3 -4.84 2.64 -9.79
C GLN A 3 -5.55 2.50 -8.45
N ILE A 4 -5.10 3.25 -7.45
CA ILE A 4 -5.74 3.28 -6.13
C ILE A 4 -6.24 4.67 -5.81
N TYR A 5 -7.29 4.72 -5.00
CA TYR A 5 -7.80 5.90 -4.35
C TYR A 5 -7.71 5.70 -2.84
N LEU A 6 -6.98 6.60 -2.17
CA LEU A 6 -6.91 6.63 -0.71
C LEU A 6 -8.14 7.32 -0.16
N LEU A 7 -8.86 6.65 0.73
CA LEU A 7 -10.06 7.19 1.36
C LEU A 7 -9.68 8.37 2.27
N LYS A 8 -10.52 9.40 2.27
CA LYS A 8 -10.39 10.53 3.19
C LYS A 8 -10.76 10.11 4.61
N LYS A 9 -10.33 10.90 5.59
CA LYS A 9 -10.76 10.75 6.99
C LYS A 9 -12.29 10.75 7.14
N GLU A 10 -12.98 11.60 6.38
CA GLU A 10 -14.45 11.71 6.37
C GLU A 10 -15.13 10.46 5.81
N GLU A 11 -14.44 9.71 4.94
CA GLU A 11 -14.91 8.48 4.33
C GLU A 11 -14.53 7.23 5.16
N GLY A 12 -13.95 7.44 6.36
CA GLY A 12 -13.50 6.36 7.25
C GLY A 12 -12.09 5.83 6.93
N GLY A 13 -11.35 6.53 6.08
CA GLY A 13 -9.96 6.23 5.75
C GLY A 13 -8.96 6.64 6.85
N SER A 14 -7.69 6.36 6.60
CA SER A 14 -6.62 6.73 7.53
C SER A 14 -6.46 8.26 7.59
N PRO A 15 -6.40 8.87 8.79
CA PRO A 15 -6.01 10.28 8.91
C PRO A 15 -4.52 10.50 8.65
N ARG A 16 -3.71 9.42 8.66
CA ARG A 16 -2.28 9.47 8.43
C ARG A 16 -1.96 9.24 6.95
N PRO A 17 -0.97 9.97 6.39
CA PRO A 17 -0.47 9.71 5.06
C PRO A 17 0.02 8.28 4.89
N PHE A 18 -0.09 7.76 3.67
CA PHE A 18 0.37 6.43 3.35
C PHE A 18 1.79 6.50 2.79
N LEU A 19 2.72 5.77 3.42
CA LEU A 19 4.12 5.75 3.02
C LEU A 19 4.38 4.72 1.91
N ASN A 20 5.35 5.02 1.05
CA ASN A 20 5.85 4.06 0.09
C ASN A 20 6.43 2.82 0.80
N THR A 21 6.23 1.62 0.25
CA THR A 21 6.62 0.30 0.81
C THR A 21 5.87 -0.14 2.07
N GLN A 22 4.72 0.46 2.34
CA GLN A 22 3.88 0.02 3.46
C GLN A 22 3.08 -1.24 3.08
N ARG A 23 3.01 -2.17 4.04
CA ARG A 23 2.27 -3.43 3.88
C ARG A 23 0.82 -3.23 4.30
N GLY A 24 -0.10 -3.74 3.49
CA GLY A 24 -1.53 -3.73 3.75
C GLY A 24 -2.14 -5.10 3.47
N LEU A 25 -3.32 -5.36 4.05
CA LEU A 25 -4.10 -6.54 3.74
C LEU A 25 -5.01 -6.23 2.54
N LEU A 26 -4.72 -6.84 1.40
CA LEU A 26 -5.52 -6.73 0.18
C LEU A 26 -6.69 -7.68 0.27
N TYR A 27 -7.89 -7.19 -0.03
CA TYR A 27 -9.09 -7.99 -0.20
C TYR A 27 -9.56 -7.88 -1.64
N CYS A 28 -9.65 -9.01 -2.32
CA CYS A 28 -10.18 -9.08 -3.67
C CYS A 28 -11.12 -10.28 -3.78
N LYS A 29 -12.39 -10.02 -4.16
CA LYS A 29 -13.44 -11.02 -4.29
C LYS A 29 -13.54 -11.92 -3.05
N THR A 30 -13.01 -13.14 -3.14
CA THR A 30 -13.12 -14.20 -2.11
C THR A 30 -11.85 -14.40 -1.30
N TRP A 31 -10.76 -13.67 -1.59
CA TRP A 31 -9.47 -13.90 -0.97
C TRP A 31 -8.88 -12.65 -0.35
N ASP A 32 -8.03 -12.86 0.64
CA ASP A 32 -7.19 -11.85 1.26
C ASP A 32 -5.70 -12.23 1.18
N CYS A 33 -4.84 -11.24 0.94
CA CYS A 33 -3.40 -11.44 0.87
C CYS A 33 -2.66 -10.21 1.35
N VAL A 34 -1.59 -10.41 2.12
CA VAL A 34 -0.70 -9.31 2.50
C VAL A 34 0.08 -8.89 1.26
N GLY A 35 0.06 -7.60 0.96
CA GLY A 35 0.86 -7.03 -0.11
C GLY A 35 1.54 -5.74 0.30
N GLU A 36 2.68 -5.48 -0.32
CA GLU A 36 3.42 -4.23 -0.20
C GLU A 36 3.05 -3.31 -1.35
N LEU A 37 2.67 -2.10 -0.99
CA LEU A 37 2.32 -1.05 -1.92
C LEU A 37 3.55 -0.21 -2.24
N VAL A 38 3.85 -0.11 -3.52
CA VAL A 38 4.96 0.70 -4.04
C VAL A 38 4.38 1.80 -4.91
N ALA A 39 4.46 3.04 -4.45
CA ALA A 39 3.99 4.19 -5.21
C ALA A 39 5.00 4.53 -6.31
N ASN A 40 4.49 4.74 -7.53
CA ASN A 40 5.34 5.04 -8.68
C ASN A 40 5.73 6.53 -8.65
N GLY A 41 6.97 6.84 -8.27
CA GLY A 41 7.51 8.20 -8.32
C GLY A 41 7.03 9.15 -7.21
N LYS A 42 6.35 8.63 -6.19
CA LYS A 42 5.99 9.37 -4.97
C LYS A 42 6.45 8.62 -3.74
N ASP A 43 7.09 9.31 -2.81
CA ASP A 43 7.48 8.73 -1.52
C ASP A 43 6.30 8.61 -0.55
N MET A 44 5.22 9.37 -0.81
CA MET A 44 4.04 9.46 0.03
C MET A 44 2.80 9.68 -0.82
N MET A 45 1.65 9.17 -0.34
CA MET A 45 0.34 9.45 -0.89
C MET A 45 -0.58 10.00 0.19
N LEU A 46 -1.32 11.05 -0.13
CA LEU A 46 -2.19 11.73 0.83
C LEU A 46 -3.59 11.10 0.86
N PRO A 47 -4.31 11.17 2.00
CA PRO A 47 -5.72 10.78 2.05
C PRO A 47 -6.56 11.63 1.09
N GLY A 48 -7.39 10.98 0.28
CA GLY A 48 -8.21 11.62 -0.75
C GLY A 48 -7.55 11.79 -2.11
N GLU A 49 -6.33 11.28 -2.28
CA GLU A 49 -5.57 11.33 -3.53
C GLU A 49 -5.73 10.03 -4.34
N ASP A 50 -5.78 10.16 -5.65
CA ASP A 50 -5.62 9.05 -6.58
C ASP A 50 -4.14 8.86 -6.96
N SER A 51 -3.69 7.61 -6.99
CA SER A 51 -2.29 7.30 -7.28
C SER A 51 -2.14 5.97 -8.00
N SER A 52 -1.21 5.94 -8.95
CA SER A 52 -0.80 4.71 -9.62
C SER A 52 0.28 4.01 -8.80
N VAL A 53 -0.01 2.78 -8.39
CA VAL A 53 0.86 2.00 -7.51
C VAL A 53 1.10 0.59 -8.07
N SER A 54 2.25 0.04 -7.72
CA SER A 54 2.61 -1.35 -7.95
C SER A 54 2.42 -2.14 -6.66
N VAL A 55 1.69 -3.25 -6.72
CA VAL A 55 1.39 -4.08 -5.56
C VAL A 55 2.17 -5.39 -5.66
N LYS A 56 2.99 -5.67 -4.64
CA LYS A 56 3.74 -6.92 -4.50
C LYS A 56 3.04 -7.80 -3.48
N MET A 57 2.52 -8.95 -3.90
CA MET A 57 1.78 -9.87 -3.01
C MET A 57 2.74 -10.87 -2.36
N LEU A 58 2.50 -11.21 -1.09
CA LEU A 58 3.28 -12.21 -0.36
C LEU A 58 3.15 -13.61 -0.99
N ARG A 59 1.96 -13.94 -1.49
CA ARG A 59 1.65 -15.22 -2.12
C ARG A 59 1.01 -14.97 -3.48
N PRO A 60 1.21 -15.87 -4.46
CA PRO A 60 0.56 -15.77 -5.75
C PRO A 60 -0.96 -15.91 -5.57
N MET A 61 -1.71 -14.92 -6.05
CA MET A 61 -3.17 -14.90 -6.01
C MET A 61 -3.71 -14.69 -7.42
N ILE A 62 -4.93 -15.16 -7.64
CA ILE A 62 -5.62 -15.01 -8.93
C ILE A 62 -6.12 -13.57 -9.03
N ILE A 63 -5.71 -12.87 -10.08
CA ILE A 63 -6.14 -11.49 -10.35
C ILE A 63 -6.23 -11.23 -11.85
N GLU A 64 -7.25 -10.49 -12.26
CA GLU A 64 -7.47 -10.11 -13.65
C GLU A 64 -7.41 -8.59 -13.84
N GLN A 65 -7.13 -8.15 -15.07
CA GLN A 65 -7.20 -6.74 -15.40
C GLN A 65 -8.65 -6.25 -15.26
N GLY A 66 -8.84 -5.12 -14.59
CA GLY A 66 -10.16 -4.55 -14.28
C GLY A 66 -10.75 -5.02 -12.96
N ASP A 67 -10.13 -6.00 -12.28
CA ASP A 67 -10.58 -6.41 -10.96
C ASP A 67 -10.46 -5.28 -9.94
N ARG A 68 -11.48 -5.19 -9.09
CA ARG A 68 -11.53 -4.26 -7.98
C ARG A 68 -11.05 -4.94 -6.72
N PHE A 69 -10.29 -4.21 -5.92
CA PHE A 69 -9.82 -4.67 -4.62
C PHE A 69 -9.88 -3.53 -3.61
N THR A 70 -9.83 -3.89 -2.34
CA THR A 70 -9.72 -2.93 -1.24
C THR A 70 -8.47 -3.22 -0.42
N ILE A 71 -7.92 -2.18 0.17
CA ILE A 71 -6.75 -2.27 1.04
C ILE A 71 -7.22 -1.93 2.44
N ARG A 72 -6.92 -2.81 3.39
CA ARG A 72 -7.33 -2.67 4.77
C ARG A 72 -6.12 -2.62 5.68
N ASP A 73 -6.16 -1.67 6.61
CA ASP A 73 -5.29 -1.67 7.79
C ASP A 73 -6.12 -2.13 8.98
N ARG A 74 -5.84 -3.35 9.44
CA ARG A 74 -6.62 -4.07 10.46
C ARG A 74 -8.11 -4.17 10.10
N SER A 75 -8.96 -3.34 10.72
CA SER A 75 -10.41 -3.36 10.55
C SER A 75 -10.94 -2.32 9.55
N HIS A 76 -10.16 -1.30 9.22
CA HIS A 76 -10.61 -0.17 8.40
C HIS A 76 -10.11 -0.29 6.97
N THR A 77 -10.98 0.07 6.01
CA THR A 77 -10.59 0.20 4.61
C THR A 77 -9.91 1.54 4.42
N ILE A 78 -8.66 1.51 3.97
CA ILE A 78 -7.83 2.70 3.79
C ILE A 78 -7.77 3.14 2.34
N ALA A 79 -7.90 2.21 1.40
CA ALA A 79 -7.89 2.52 -0.01
C ALA A 79 -8.77 1.54 -0.81
N THR A 80 -9.23 2.02 -1.96
CA THR A 80 -9.91 1.22 -2.98
C THR A 80 -9.06 1.23 -4.24
N GLY A 81 -9.04 0.11 -4.98
CA GLY A 81 -8.16 -0.02 -6.13
C GLY A 81 -8.78 -0.79 -7.28
N VAL A 82 -8.26 -0.51 -8.47
CA VAL A 82 -8.57 -1.23 -9.70
C VAL A 82 -7.27 -1.68 -10.35
N VAL A 83 -7.24 -2.93 -10.79
CA VAL A 83 -6.07 -3.51 -11.46
C VAL A 83 -6.00 -2.99 -12.88
N THR A 84 -4.94 -2.24 -13.19
CA THR A 84 -4.74 -1.68 -14.53
C THR A 84 -3.92 -2.61 -15.40
N LYS A 85 -2.96 -3.34 -14.83
CA LYS A 85 -2.10 -4.28 -15.56
C LYS A 85 -1.53 -5.35 -14.63
N VAL A 86 -1.60 -6.61 -15.04
CA VAL A 86 -0.95 -7.73 -14.35
C VAL A 86 0.53 -7.76 -14.77
N LEU A 87 1.42 -7.76 -13.78
CA LEU A 87 2.87 -7.85 -13.97
C LEU A 87 3.34 -9.30 -13.80
N PRO A 88 4.49 -9.69 -14.38
CA PRO A 88 5.06 -11.01 -14.17
C PRO A 88 5.42 -11.26 -12.70
N ASP A 89 5.49 -12.55 -12.34
CA ASP A 89 5.80 -12.98 -10.97
C ASP A 89 7.17 -12.49 -10.50
N MET A 90 7.26 -12.14 -9.21
CA MET A 90 8.52 -11.78 -8.56
C MET A 90 9.52 -12.93 -8.62
N THR A 91 10.79 -12.58 -8.83
CA THR A 91 11.90 -13.53 -8.80
C THR A 91 12.08 -14.13 -7.40
N PRO A 92 12.68 -15.34 -7.26
CA PRO A 92 12.92 -15.96 -5.96
C PRO A 92 13.77 -15.10 -5.01
N GLU A 93 14.67 -14.29 -5.55
CA GLU A 93 15.51 -13.36 -4.78
C GLU A 93 14.69 -12.22 -4.15
N GLU A 94 13.75 -11.66 -4.91
CA GLU A 94 12.84 -10.60 -4.44
C GLU A 94 11.86 -11.14 -3.39
N ARG A 95 11.37 -12.37 -3.56
CA ARG A 95 10.55 -13.05 -2.55
C ARG A 95 11.28 -13.20 -1.23
N THR A 96 12.53 -13.65 -1.28
CA THR A 96 13.35 -13.81 -0.07
C THR A 96 13.57 -12.48 0.67
N LYS A 97 13.73 -11.37 -0.06
CA LYS A 97 13.81 -10.02 0.53
C LYS A 97 12.49 -9.59 1.16
N PHE A 98 11.37 -9.90 0.51
CA PHE A 98 10.03 -9.61 1.03
C PHE A 98 9.76 -10.37 2.34
N GLU A 99 10.10 -11.65 2.41
CA GLU A 99 9.90 -12.49 3.59
C GLU A 99 10.76 -12.06 4.79
N LYS A 100 12.01 -11.66 4.55
CA LYS A 100 12.93 -11.20 5.60
C LYS A 100 12.48 -9.92 6.31
N GLY A 101 11.49 -9.20 5.74
CA GLY A 101 10.89 -8.02 6.34
C GLY A 101 11.84 -6.83 6.46
N LYS A 102 11.35 -5.73 7.03
CA LYS A 102 12.17 -4.55 7.33
C LYS A 102 12.97 -4.80 8.60
N THR A 103 14.26 -4.49 8.55
CA THR A 103 15.12 -4.47 9.72
C THR A 103 14.64 -3.41 10.73
N ARG A 104 14.98 -3.60 12.01
CA ARG A 104 14.59 -2.66 13.08
C ARG A 104 14.98 -1.21 12.75
N LYS A 105 16.15 -1.00 12.13
CA LYS A 105 16.63 0.32 11.71
C LYS A 105 15.75 0.97 10.64
N GLU A 106 15.35 0.21 9.62
CA GLU A 106 14.47 0.70 8.55
C GLU A 106 13.08 1.06 9.09
N LYS A 107 12.60 0.33 10.11
CA LYS A 107 11.34 0.65 10.80
C LYS A 107 11.45 1.96 11.60
N GLU A 108 12.51 2.13 12.37
CA GLU A 108 12.75 3.35 13.16
C GLU A 108 12.90 4.59 12.26
N GLU A 109 13.63 4.48 11.13
CA GLU A 109 13.77 5.57 10.16
C GLU A 109 12.43 5.92 9.50
N MET A 110 11.62 4.90 9.18
CA MET A 110 10.29 5.09 8.62
C MET A 110 9.34 5.79 9.60
N GLU A 111 9.34 5.39 10.87
CA GLU A 111 8.53 6.03 11.91
C GLU A 111 8.96 7.48 12.16
N ARG A 112 10.28 7.77 12.10
CA ARG A 112 10.79 9.14 12.20
C ARG A 112 10.32 10.00 11.03
N ARG A 113 10.44 9.51 9.79
CA ARG A 113 9.92 10.23 8.62
C ARG A 113 8.42 10.45 8.70
N LEU A 114 7.66 9.48 9.20
CA LEU A 114 6.21 9.62 9.41
C LEU A 114 5.91 10.76 10.40
N ALA A 115 6.65 10.84 11.51
CA ALA A 115 6.46 11.89 12.50
C ALA A 115 6.78 13.29 11.95
N GLU A 116 7.89 13.43 11.22
CA GLU A 116 8.26 14.69 10.54
C GLU A 116 7.18 15.13 9.53
N ILE A 117 6.59 14.17 8.82
CA ILE A 117 5.49 14.41 7.88
C ILE A 117 4.19 14.78 8.59
N GLU A 118 3.84 14.12 9.69
CA GLU A 118 2.64 14.44 10.47
C GLU A 118 2.71 15.84 11.08
N GLU A 119 3.89 16.27 11.52
CA GLU A 119 4.12 17.64 11.98
C GLU A 119 3.95 18.65 10.84
N ALA A 120 4.57 18.40 9.68
CA ALA A 120 4.41 19.24 8.50
C ALA A 120 2.94 19.34 8.02
N PHE A 121 2.16 18.27 8.17
CA PHE A 121 0.74 18.28 7.82
C PHE A 121 -0.14 19.02 8.84
N LYS A 122 0.23 19.04 10.12
CA LYS A 122 -0.53 19.79 11.15
C LYS A 122 -0.31 21.30 11.07
N GLU A 123 0.82 21.73 10.54
CA GLU A 123 1.17 23.15 10.38
C GLU A 123 0.60 23.78 9.10
N ALA A 124 0.09 22.98 8.16
CA ALA A 124 -0.54 23.41 6.91
C ALA A 124 -2.07 23.45 7.00
#